data_AF-A0A8T5L4P1-F1
#
_entry.id   AF-A0A8T5L4P1-F1
#
_cell.length_a   1.000
_cell.length_b   1.000
_cell.length_c   1.000
_cell.angle_alpha   90.00
_cell.angle_beta   90.00
_cell.angle_gamma   90.00
#
_symmetry.space_group_name_H-M   'P 1'
#
loop_
_entity.id
_entity.type
_entity.pdbx_description
1 polymer ?
#
loop_
_entity_poly.entity_id
_entity_poly.type
_entity_poly.pdbx_seq_one_letter_code
_entity_poly.pdbx_strand_id
1 'polypeptide(L)'
;MADQKKIQELQILEQNLQGILMQRQAFELEINETENALKEIDKSNEDVYKIVGQIMLKTGKETVTKELEEKNKVFLLRVKSIEKQENTIKDQIEKLRSELQKK
;
A
#
# COMPACT_ATOMS: atom_id res chain seq x y z
N MET A 1 -21.68 30.02 -9.37
CA MET A 1 -21.99 28.64 -9.83
C MET A 1 -20.74 27.85 -10.21
N ALA A 2 -19.85 28.37 -11.08
CA ALA A 2 -18.62 27.65 -11.45
C ALA A 2 -17.68 27.38 -10.26
N ASP A 3 -17.50 28.35 -9.35
CA ASP A 3 -16.60 28.20 -8.20
C ASP A 3 -17.13 27.20 -7.16
N GLN A 4 -18.45 27.11 -6.95
CA GLN A 4 -19.06 26.08 -6.10
C GLN A 4 -18.81 24.66 -6.62
N LYS A 5 -18.87 24.46 -7.96
CA LYS A 5 -18.54 23.16 -8.56
C LYS A 5 -17.08 22.79 -8.34
N LYS A 6 -16.16 23.76 -8.49
CA LYS A 6 -14.72 23.56 -8.23
C LYS A 6 -14.42 23.25 -6.77
N ILE A 7 -15.11 23.90 -5.82
CA ILE A 7 -14.97 23.58 -4.39
C ILE A 7 -15.44 22.16 -4.10
N GLN A 8 -16.56 21.73 -4.69
CA GLN A 8 -17.05 20.36 -4.52
C GLN A 8 -16.09 19.34 -5.13
N GLU A 9 -15.53 19.62 -6.31
CA GLU A 9 -14.51 18.77 -6.94
C GLU A 9 -13.25 18.65 -6.08
N LEU A 10 -12.79 19.77 -5.50
CA LEU A 10 -11.65 19.79 -4.57
C LEU A 10 -11.90 18.89 -3.35
N GLN A 11 -13.08 18.98 -2.74
CA GLN A 11 -13.45 18.15 -1.58
C GLN A 11 -13.44 16.65 -1.94
N ILE A 12 -13.93 16.29 -3.13
CA ILE A 12 -13.92 14.90 -3.61
C ILE A 12 -12.47 14.41 -3.80
N LEU A 13 -11.60 15.23 -4.39
CA LEU A 13 -10.19 14.87 -4.58
C LEU A 13 -9.46 14.70 -3.25
N GLU A 14 -9.72 15.56 -2.26
CA GLU A 14 -9.16 15.45 -0.92
C GLU A 14 -9.62 14.18 -0.19
N GLN A 15 -10.90 13.81 -0.32
CA GLN A 15 -11.43 12.55 0.22
C GLN A 15 -10.78 11.33 -0.46
N ASN A 16 -10.62 11.37 -1.79
CA ASN A 16 -9.95 10.31 -2.53
C ASN A 16 -8.48 10.15 -2.11
N LEU A 17 -7.78 11.28 -1.93
CA LEU A 17 -6.39 11.29 -1.45
C LEU A 17 -6.29 10.62 -0.07
N GLN A 18 -7.20 10.93 0.85
CA GLN A 18 -7.22 10.29 2.17
C GLN A 18 -7.37 8.76 2.06
N GLY A 19 -8.26 8.28 1.18
CA GLY A 19 -8.43 6.84 0.91
C GLY A 19 -7.15 6.18 0.40
N ILE A 20 -6.46 6.83 -0.53
CA ILE A 20 -5.20 6.34 -1.12
C ILE A 20 -4.08 6.28 -0.08
N LEU A 21 -3.98 7.29 0.79
CA LEU A 21 -3.00 7.31 1.88
C LEU A 21 -3.23 6.17 2.87
N MET A 22 -4.48 5.90 3.25
CA MET A 22 -4.82 4.75 4.10
C MET A 22 -4.46 3.42 3.42
N GLN A 23 -4.73 3.28 2.12
CA GLN A 23 -4.35 2.09 1.37
C GLN A 23 -2.83 1.90 1.32
N ARG A 24 -2.07 2.99 1.11
CA ARG A 24 -0.59 2.95 1.09
C ARG A 24 -0.05 2.46 2.42
N GLN A 25 -0.53 3.04 3.52
CA GLN A 25 -0.11 2.66 4.87
C GLN A 25 -0.39 1.18 5.17
N ALA A 26 -1.55 0.66 4.75
CA ALA A 26 -1.87 -0.76 4.94
C ALA A 26 -0.87 -1.69 4.21
N PHE A 27 -0.46 -1.36 2.99
CA PHE A 27 0.55 -2.15 2.27
C PHE A 27 1.96 -1.97 2.85
N GLU A 28 2.32 -0.78 3.32
CA GLU A 28 3.60 -0.54 4.00
C GLU A 28 3.75 -1.40 5.26
N LEU A 29 2.66 -1.58 6.03
CA LEU A 29 2.63 -2.48 7.19
C LEU A 29 2.85 -3.95 6.77
N GLU A 30 2.11 -4.43 5.76
CA GLU A 30 2.24 -5.80 5.24
C GLU A 30 3.64 -6.09 4.68
N ILE A 31 4.27 -5.11 4.03
CA ILE A 31 5.66 -5.19 3.55
C ILE A 31 6.60 -5.35 4.75
N ASN A 32 6.46 -4.50 5.77
CA ASN A 32 7.32 -4.55 6.95
C ASN A 32 7.21 -5.91 7.68
N GLU A 33 5.99 -6.42 7.86
CA GLU A 33 5.75 -7.73 8.46
C GLU A 33 6.38 -8.85 7.62
N THR A 34 6.23 -8.80 6.29
CA THR A 34 6.80 -9.79 5.38
C THR A 34 8.33 -9.76 5.40
N GLU A 35 8.95 -8.58 5.42
CA GLU A 35 10.40 -8.42 5.54
C GLU A 35 10.93 -8.93 6.89
N ASN A 36 10.19 -8.70 7.97
CA ASN A 36 10.56 -9.22 9.29
C ASN A 36 10.45 -10.75 9.32
N ALA A 37 9.39 -11.34 8.75
CA ALA A 37 9.25 -12.78 8.63
C ALA A 37 10.40 -13.42 7.83
N LEU A 38 10.79 -12.80 6.71
CA LEU A 38 11.94 -13.25 5.91
C LEU A 38 13.25 -13.22 6.72
N LYS A 39 13.50 -12.14 7.47
CA LYS A 39 14.69 -12.02 8.34
C LYS A 39 14.72 -13.09 9.43
N GLU A 40 13.58 -13.41 10.02
CA GLU A 40 13.50 -14.38 11.12
C GLU A 40 13.64 -15.81 10.61
N ILE A 41 13.00 -16.12 9.48
CA ILE A 41 13.13 -17.43 8.81
C ILE A 41 14.59 -17.66 8.43
N ASP A 42 15.29 -16.68 7.87
CA ASP A 42 16.69 -16.80 7.47
C ASP A 42 17.60 -17.22 8.64
N LYS A 43 17.40 -16.61 9.81
CA LYS A 43 18.17 -16.88 11.04
C LYS A 43 17.78 -18.17 11.76
N SER A 44 16.58 -18.69 11.52
CA SER A 44 16.04 -19.83 12.25
C SER A 44 16.52 -21.17 11.68
N ASN A 45 16.84 -22.11 12.58
CA ASN A 45 17.07 -23.52 12.28
C ASN A 45 15.88 -24.41 12.69
N GLU A 46 14.80 -23.80 13.17
CA GLU A 46 13.60 -24.51 13.61
C GLU A 46 12.73 -24.95 12.43
N ASP A 47 11.81 -25.87 12.71
CA ASP A 47 10.80 -26.29 11.75
C ASP A 47 9.86 -25.12 11.40
N VAL A 48 9.62 -24.92 10.10
CA VAL A 48 8.69 -23.89 9.61
C VAL A 48 7.30 -24.48 9.45
N TYR A 49 6.30 -23.75 9.95
CA TYR A 49 4.90 -24.12 9.84
C TYR A 49 4.09 -23.01 9.17
N LYS A 50 3.15 -23.40 8.32
CA LYS A 50 2.19 -22.51 7.66
C LYS A 50 0.78 -22.80 8.16
N ILE A 51 0.04 -21.74 8.49
CA ILE A 51 -1.37 -21.85 8.86
C ILE A 51 -2.22 -21.73 7.59
N VAL A 52 -3.14 -22.68 7.40
CA VAL A 52 -4.12 -22.68 6.31
C VAL A 52 -5.50 -22.94 6.91
N GLY A 53 -6.34 -21.91 7.00
CA GLY A 53 -7.63 -22.01 7.69
C GLY A 53 -7.45 -22.36 9.17
N GLN A 54 -7.92 -23.53 9.58
CA GLN A 54 -7.83 -24.02 10.97
C GLN A 54 -6.70 -25.05 11.17
N ILE A 55 -5.90 -25.34 10.15
CA ILE A 55 -4.83 -26.35 10.22
C ILE A 55 -3.44 -25.70 10.11
N MET A 56 -2.47 -26.33 10.74
CA MET A 56 -1.06 -25.97 10.68
C MET A 56 -0.29 -27.07 9.94
N LEU A 57 0.42 -26.71 8.88
CA LEU A 57 1.20 -27.64 8.07
C LEU A 57 2.69 -27.35 8.22
N LYS A 58 3.47 -28.37 8.55
CA LYS A 58 4.94 -28.32 8.43
C LYS A 58 5.30 -28.14 6.95
N THR A 59 6.19 -27.20 6.66
CA THR A 59 6.58 -26.85 5.29
C THR A 59 8.08 -26.56 5.22
N GLY A 60 8.63 -26.58 4.01
CA GLY A 60 10.04 -26.30 3.78
C GLY A 60 10.33 -24.81 3.97
N LYS A 61 11.42 -24.50 4.68
CA LYS A 61 11.97 -23.14 4.83
C LYS A 61 12.09 -22.44 3.47
N GLU A 62 12.72 -23.08 2.50
CA GLU A 62 12.91 -22.54 1.14
C GLU A 62 11.58 -22.23 0.44
N THR A 63 10.57 -23.08 0.62
CA THR A 63 9.24 -22.87 0.02
C THR A 63 8.58 -21.62 0.58
N VAL A 64 8.58 -21.47 1.92
CA VAL A 64 7.99 -20.29 2.57
C VAL A 64 8.76 -19.02 2.25
N THR A 65 10.09 -19.08 2.21
CA THR A 65 10.92 -17.94 1.80
C THR A 65 10.52 -17.44 0.41
N LYS A 66 10.41 -18.34 -0.58
CA LYS A 66 9.99 -17.95 -1.95
C LYS A 66 8.59 -17.36 -1.97
N GLU A 67 7.63 -17.95 -1.25
CA GLU A 67 6.26 -17.42 -1.16
C GLU A 67 6.23 -16.00 -0.57
N LEU A 68 6.99 -15.75 0.49
CA LEU A 68 7.08 -14.43 1.13
C LEU A 68 7.79 -13.40 0.24
N GLU A 69 8.85 -13.80 -0.46
CA GLU A 69 9.56 -12.94 -1.42
C GLU A 69 8.64 -12.52 -2.59
N GLU A 70 7.87 -13.47 -3.14
CA GLU A 70 6.89 -13.19 -4.19
C GLU A 70 5.78 -12.26 -3.68
N LYS A 71 5.24 -12.53 -2.47
CA LYS A 71 4.24 -11.67 -1.82
C LYS A 71 4.77 -10.25 -1.65
N ASN A 72 6.01 -10.10 -1.15
CA ASN A 72 6.64 -8.80 -0.94
C ASN A 72 6.82 -8.04 -2.26
N LYS A 73 7.27 -8.73 -3.31
CA LYS A 73 7.42 -8.14 -4.65
C LYS A 73 6.09 -7.61 -5.19
N VAL A 74 4.99 -8.36 -5.01
CA VAL A 74 3.65 -7.91 -5.41
C VAL A 74 3.23 -6.66 -4.62
N PHE A 75 3.47 -6.64 -3.31
CA PHE A 75 3.14 -5.48 -2.47
C PHE A 75 3.93 -4.23 -2.83
N LEU A 76 5.25 -4.36 -3.07
CA LEU A 76 6.09 -3.25 -3.51
C LEU A 76 5.61 -2.66 -4.86
N LEU A 77 5.22 -3.52 -5.81
CA LEU A 77 4.63 -3.05 -7.07
C LEU A 77 3.31 -2.32 -6.85
N ARG A 78 2.49 -2.79 -5.90
CA ARG A 78 1.22 -2.16 -5.56
C ARG A 78 1.42 -0.78 -4.92
N VAL A 79 2.34 -0.66 -3.96
CA VAL A 79 2.71 0.63 -3.34
C VAL A 79 3.18 1.61 -4.40
N LYS A 80 4.07 1.19 -5.30
CA LYS A 80 4.55 2.05 -6.40
C LYS A 80 3.42 2.54 -7.31
N SER A 81 2.39 1.72 -7.52
CA SER A 81 1.18 2.15 -8.26
C SER A 81 0.36 3.15 -7.47
N ILE A 82 0.22 2.97 -6.16
CA ILE A 82 -0.51 3.86 -5.24
C ILE A 82 0.18 5.23 -5.18
N GLU A 83 1.50 5.27 -5.06
CA GLU A 83 2.29 6.52 -5.07
C GLU A 83 2.07 7.34 -6.35
N LYS A 84 1.97 6.67 -7.51
CA LYS A 84 1.65 7.35 -8.78
C LYS A 84 0.25 7.96 -8.77
N GLN A 85 -0.73 7.25 -8.21
CA GLN A 85 -2.11 7.75 -8.09
C GLN A 85 -2.17 8.93 -7.11
N GLU A 86 -1.48 8.82 -5.98
CA GLU A 86 -1.35 9.89 -4.98
C GLU A 86 -0.77 11.16 -5.59
N ASN A 87 0.35 11.07 -6.32
CA ASN A 87 0.97 12.22 -6.97
C ASN A 87 0.04 12.86 -7.99
N THR A 88 -0.67 12.05 -8.78
CA THR A 88 -1.63 12.55 -9.77
C THR A 88 -2.75 13.37 -9.11
N ILE A 89 -3.30 12.87 -7.99
CA ILE A 89 -4.37 13.56 -7.26
C ILE A 89 -3.85 14.81 -6.55
N LYS A 90 -2.65 14.75 -5.97
CA LYS A 90 -1.99 15.94 -5.39
C LYS A 90 -1.81 17.03 -6.43
N ASP A 91 -1.33 16.70 -7.63
CA ASP A 91 -1.17 17.67 -8.71
C ASP A 91 -2.52 18.28 -9.15
N GLN A 92 -3.59 17.49 -9.18
CA GLN A 92 -4.95 17.98 -9.48
C GLN A 92 -5.46 18.93 -8.39
N ILE A 93 -5.26 18.58 -7.11
CA ILE A 93 -5.62 19.42 -5.96
C ILE A 93 -4.89 20.77 -6.03
N GLU A 94 -3.58 20.76 -6.26
CA GLU A 94 -2.77 22.00 -6.30
C GLU A 94 -3.14 22.91 -7.48
N LYS A 95 -3.43 22.32 -8.65
CA LYS A 95 -3.96 23.08 -9.79
C LYS A 95 -5.29 23.74 -9.47
N LEU A 96 -6.23 22.98 -8.89
CA LEU A 96 -7.56 23.47 -8.58
C LEU A 96 -7.55 24.55 -7.48
N ARG A 97 -6.69 24.39 -6.46
CA ARG A 97 -6.43 25.41 -5.43
C ARG A 97 -5.88 26.69 -6.04
N SER A 98 -4.89 26.57 -6.93
CA SER A 98 -4.30 27.72 -7.62
C SER A 98 -5.32 28.48 -8.48
N GLU A 99 -6.21 27.78 -9.16
CA GLU A 99 -7.29 28.41 -9.95
C GLU A 99 -8.30 29.15 -9.08
N LEU A 100 -8.59 28.63 -7.88
CA LEU A 100 -9.49 29.26 -6.92
C LEU A 100 -8.85 30.49 -6.24
N GLN A 101 -7.52 30.50 -6.07
CA GLN A 101 -6.77 31.62 -5.46
C GLN A 101 -6.39 32.75 -6.41
N LYS A 102 -6.30 32.50 -7.73
CA LYS A 102 -5.96 33.51 -8.75
C LYS A 102 -7.11 34.47 -9.11
N LYS A 103 -8.13 34.51 -8.27
CA LYS A 103 -9.29 35.41 -8.32
C LYS A 103 -9.33 36.24 -7.05
#